data_AF-A0A955GR41-F1
#
_entry.id   AF-A0A955GR41-F1
#
_cell.length_a   1.000
_cell.length_b   1.000
_cell.length_c   1.000
_cell.angle_alpha   90.00
_cell.angle_beta   90.00
_cell.angle_gamma   90.00
#
_symmetry.space_group_name_H-M   'P 1'
#
loop_
_entity.id
_entity.type
_entity.pdbx_description
1 polymer ?
#
loop_
_entity_poly.entity_id
_entity_poly.type
_entity_poly.pdbx_seq_one_letter_code
_entity_poly.pdbx_strand_id
1 'polypeptide(L)'
;MFNLFKNTPKTYKSLSEYPESWSILQENNQGFIVRLNAGYKEAIGNPEYPIKMGIAILIEGEHDESIATLKHSVEDAISELLNKDEGALVAVITGMKEPKFIEFLSYTKNNLDFATIHKTLKDKFPKIEVQMHASGDPEWVDYQSFLK
;
A
#
# COMPACT_ATOMS: atom_id res chain seq x y z
N MET A 1 -29.92 -20.13 -28.48
CA MET A 1 -29.64 -20.61 -27.11
C MET A 1 -28.51 -19.77 -26.55
N PHE A 2 -28.82 -18.84 -25.64
CA PHE A 2 -27.80 -18.02 -24.98
C PHE A 2 -27.22 -18.82 -23.81
N ASN A 3 -25.92 -19.13 -23.86
CA ASN A 3 -25.21 -19.68 -22.72
C ASN A 3 -25.07 -18.60 -21.65
N LEU A 4 -25.98 -18.64 -20.67
CA LEU A 4 -25.82 -18.03 -19.36
C LEU A 4 -24.70 -18.76 -18.63
N PHE A 5 -23.44 -18.36 -18.88
CA PHE A 5 -22.38 -18.62 -17.92
C PHE A 5 -22.76 -17.85 -16.66
N LYS A 6 -23.29 -18.57 -15.67
CA LYS A 6 -23.45 -18.06 -14.31
C LYS A 6 -22.03 -17.74 -13.83
N ASN A 7 -21.66 -16.45 -13.83
CA ASN A 7 -20.51 -15.99 -13.06
C ASN A 7 -20.80 -16.35 -11.61
N THR A 8 -20.16 -17.40 -11.11
CA THR A 8 -20.20 -17.70 -9.68
C THR A 8 -19.65 -16.47 -8.98
N PRO A 9 -20.41 -15.84 -8.07
CA PRO A 9 -19.94 -14.65 -7.37
C PRO A 9 -18.64 -15.01 -6.65
N LYS A 10 -17.59 -14.21 -6.88
CA LYS A 10 -16.30 -14.37 -6.21
C LYS A 10 -16.53 -14.19 -4.70
N THR A 11 -16.24 -15.22 -3.93
CA THR A 11 -16.30 -15.13 -2.46
C THR A 11 -14.99 -14.53 -1.96
N TYR A 12 -15.09 -13.34 -1.39
CA TYR A 12 -13.96 -12.67 -0.76
C TYR A 12 -13.76 -13.18 0.68
N LYS A 13 -12.52 -13.10 1.14
CA LYS A 13 -12.09 -13.42 2.51
C LYS A 13 -11.63 -12.14 3.22
N SER A 14 -11.39 -12.20 4.52
CA SER A 14 -10.66 -11.12 5.22
C SER A 14 -9.27 -10.98 4.59
N LEU A 15 -8.74 -9.75 4.53
CA LEU A 15 -7.37 -9.51 4.06
C LEU A 15 -6.34 -10.34 4.85
N SER A 16 -6.59 -10.57 6.13
CA SER A 16 -5.72 -11.38 7.00
C SER A 16 -5.58 -12.86 6.60
N GLU A 17 -6.49 -13.36 5.75
CA GLU A 17 -6.50 -14.75 5.28
C GLU A 17 -5.70 -14.95 3.97
N TYR A 18 -5.34 -13.87 3.27
CA TYR A 18 -4.49 -13.97 2.09
C TYR A 18 -3.03 -14.12 2.53
N PRO A 19 -2.27 -15.05 1.93
CA PRO A 19 -0.87 -15.26 2.31
C PRO A 19 -0.05 -14.05 1.87
N GLU A 20 0.74 -13.46 2.76
CA GLU A 20 1.71 -12.46 2.34
C GLU A 20 2.77 -13.08 1.41
N SER A 21 3.01 -12.42 0.27
CA SER A 21 4.00 -12.86 -0.72
C SER A 21 4.67 -11.63 -1.33
N TRP A 22 5.73 -11.18 -0.67
CA TRP A 22 6.48 -10.00 -1.07
C TRP A 22 7.46 -10.32 -2.20
N SER A 23 7.36 -9.59 -3.31
CA SER A 23 8.30 -9.61 -4.43
C SER A 23 8.89 -8.23 -4.66
N ILE A 24 10.05 -8.18 -5.32
CA ILE A 24 10.69 -6.93 -5.72
C ILE A 24 10.53 -6.79 -7.24
N LEU A 25 9.91 -5.69 -7.67
CA LEU A 25 9.86 -5.24 -9.05
C LEU A 25 10.89 -4.12 -9.20
N GLN A 26 11.94 -4.38 -9.97
CA GLN A 26 12.98 -3.40 -10.26
C GLN A 26 13.01 -3.13 -11.76
N GLU A 27 12.55 -1.94 -12.15
CA GLU A 27 12.81 -1.42 -13.49
C GLU A 27 14.08 -0.58 -13.46
N ASN A 28 15.19 -1.19 -13.92
CA ASN A 28 16.53 -0.58 -13.91
C ASN A 28 16.60 0.82 -14.57
N ASN A 29 15.66 1.15 -15.47
CA ASN A 29 15.67 2.42 -16.20
C ASN A 29 14.87 3.54 -15.53
N GLN A 30 13.89 3.23 -14.68
CA GLN A 30 12.97 4.25 -14.15
C GLN A 30 13.43 4.87 -12.83
N GLY A 31 14.38 4.25 -12.13
CA GLY A 31 14.96 4.82 -10.91
C GLY A 31 14.06 4.69 -9.69
N PHE A 32 13.17 3.70 -9.66
CA PHE A 32 12.42 3.30 -8.48
C PHE A 32 12.50 1.79 -8.25
N ILE A 33 12.33 1.39 -7.00
CA ILE A 33 12.21 0.00 -6.57
C ILE A 33 10.83 -0.18 -5.95
N VAL A 34 10.06 -1.15 -6.42
CA VAL A 34 8.75 -1.47 -5.84
C VAL A 34 8.82 -2.81 -5.14
N ARG A 35 8.51 -2.85 -3.84
CA ARG A 35 8.16 -4.10 -3.14
C ARG A 35 6.65 -4.26 -3.24
N LEU A 36 6.19 -5.35 -3.85
CA LEU A 36 4.76 -5.65 -4.02
C LEU A 36 4.39 -6.87 -3.20
N ASN A 37 3.28 -6.82 -2.47
CA ASN A 37 2.71 -8.00 -1.83
C ASN A 37 1.71 -8.68 -2.78
N ALA A 38 2.23 -9.56 -3.63
CA ALA A 38 1.46 -10.32 -4.63
C ALA A 38 0.41 -11.26 -4.00
N GLY A 39 0.49 -11.49 -2.69
CA GLY A 39 -0.46 -12.26 -1.90
C GLY A 39 -1.90 -11.79 -2.04
N TYR A 40 -2.10 -10.48 -2.25
CA TYR A 40 -3.41 -9.86 -2.35
C TYR A 40 -4.02 -9.87 -3.75
N LYS A 41 -3.42 -10.58 -4.73
CA LYS A 41 -3.98 -10.69 -6.09
C LYS A 41 -5.43 -11.17 -6.09
N GLU A 42 -5.74 -12.14 -5.24
CA GLU A 42 -7.11 -12.67 -5.14
C GLU A 42 -8.06 -11.76 -4.33
N ALA A 43 -7.55 -10.70 -3.68
CA ALA A 43 -8.34 -9.69 -2.98
C ALA A 43 -8.77 -8.51 -3.87
N ILE A 44 -8.26 -8.41 -5.11
CA ILE A 44 -8.66 -7.39 -6.08
C ILE A 44 -10.19 -7.40 -6.26
N GLY A 45 -10.80 -6.22 -6.17
CA GLY A 45 -12.24 -6.02 -6.29
C GLY A 45 -13.02 -6.32 -5.01
N ASN A 46 -12.36 -6.56 -3.87
CA ASN A 46 -13.05 -6.82 -2.61
C ASN A 46 -13.82 -5.57 -2.15
N PRO A 47 -15.17 -5.62 -2.09
CA PRO A 47 -15.99 -4.45 -1.77
C PRO A 47 -15.80 -3.94 -0.34
N GLU A 48 -15.25 -4.76 0.57
CA GLU A 48 -14.94 -4.33 1.93
C GLU A 48 -13.74 -3.37 1.98
N TYR A 49 -12.85 -3.40 0.98
CA TYR A 49 -11.62 -2.62 0.96
C TYR A 49 -11.51 -1.73 -0.29
N PRO A 50 -12.45 -0.79 -0.50
CA PRO A 50 -12.53 -0.04 -1.74
C PRO A 50 -11.65 1.22 -1.75
N ILE A 51 -10.98 1.55 -0.65
CA ILE A 51 -10.22 2.79 -0.52
C ILE A 51 -8.73 2.52 -0.64
N LYS A 52 -8.12 3.13 -1.65
CA LYS A 52 -6.69 3.24 -1.80
C LYS A 52 -6.17 4.35 -0.90
N MET A 53 -5.21 4.03 -0.06
CA MET A 53 -4.49 4.98 0.80
C MET A 53 -3.02 4.99 0.40
N GLY A 54 -2.52 6.16 0.02
CA GLY A 54 -1.11 6.43 -0.23
C GLY A 54 -0.52 7.27 0.90
N ILE A 55 0.63 6.84 1.43
CA ILE A 55 1.44 7.61 2.38
C ILE A 55 2.79 7.84 1.73
N ALA A 56 3.16 9.10 1.50
CA ALA A 56 4.43 9.48 0.90
C ALA A 56 5.31 10.21 1.90
N ILE A 57 6.60 9.90 1.88
CA ILE A 57 7.64 10.52 2.70
C ILE A 57 8.73 11.03 1.78
N LEU A 58 9.00 12.32 1.85
CA LEU A 58 10.16 12.93 1.23
C LEU A 58 11.41 12.59 2.06
N ILE A 59 12.47 12.15 1.39
CA ILE A 59 13.75 11.83 2.03
C ILE A 59 14.74 12.94 1.71
N GLU A 60 15.17 13.66 2.75
CA GLU A 60 16.21 14.68 2.64
C GLU A 60 17.57 14.11 3.09
N GLY A 61 18.61 14.24 2.26
CA GLY A 61 20.00 13.90 2.59
C GLY A 61 20.53 12.55 2.05
N GLU A 62 21.82 12.30 2.29
CA GLU A 62 22.59 11.27 1.56
C GLU A 62 22.74 9.89 2.25
N HIS A 63 22.21 9.69 3.47
CA HIS A 63 22.51 8.48 4.24
C HIS A 63 21.52 7.33 4.00
N ASP A 64 21.83 6.44 3.05
CA ASP A 64 21.00 5.30 2.65
C ASP A 64 20.64 4.32 3.79
N GLU A 65 21.52 4.14 4.79
CA GLU A 65 21.25 3.26 5.95
C GLU A 65 20.11 3.78 6.85
N SER A 66 19.97 5.11 6.92
CA SER A 66 18.87 5.75 7.63
C SER A 66 17.53 5.58 6.92
N ILE A 67 17.55 5.50 5.58
CA ILE A 67 16.35 5.30 4.74
C ILE A 67 15.74 3.93 5.00
N ALA A 68 16.56 2.88 5.03
CA ALA A 68 16.07 1.53 5.30
C ALA A 68 15.43 1.41 6.70
N THR A 69 16.06 2.00 7.71
CA THR A 69 15.55 2.02 9.09
C THR A 69 14.24 2.80 9.19
N LEU A 70 14.17 3.97 8.55
CA LEU A 70 12.96 4.79 8.50
C LEU A 70 11.83 4.04 7.80
N LYS A 71 12.12 3.43 6.64
CA LYS A 71 11.16 2.64 5.87
C LYS A 71 10.50 1.56 6.72
N HIS A 72 11.32 0.73 7.40
CA HIS A 72 10.78 -0.34 8.25
C HIS A 72 9.96 0.22 9.41
N SER A 73 10.42 1.29 10.05
CA SER A 73 9.69 1.91 11.16
C SER A 73 8.30 2.42 10.74
N VAL A 74 8.20 2.98 9.55
CA VAL A 74 6.92 3.47 8.99
C VAL A 74 6.06 2.31 8.52
N GLU A 75 6.64 1.28 7.88
CA GLU A 75 5.97 0.04 7.47
C GLU A 75 5.29 -0.63 8.68
N ASP A 76 6.01 -0.75 9.80
CA ASP A 76 5.52 -1.29 11.06
C ASP A 76 4.38 -0.41 11.62
N ALA A 77 4.56 0.91 11.65
CA ALA A 77 3.54 1.84 12.15
C ALA A 77 2.23 1.78 11.32
N ILE A 78 2.34 1.67 9.99
CA ILE A 78 1.16 1.51 9.11
C ILE A 78 0.48 0.18 9.40
N SER A 79 1.26 -0.89 9.55
CA SER A 79 0.73 -2.24 9.83
C SER A 79 0.01 -2.30 11.18
N GLU A 80 0.53 -1.61 12.20
CA GLU A 80 -0.12 -1.43 13.50
C GLU A 80 -1.44 -0.65 13.38
N LEU A 81 -1.45 0.44 12.59
CA LEU A 81 -2.64 1.29 12.42
C LEU A 81 -3.76 0.60 11.62
N LEU A 82 -3.40 -0.20 10.62
CA LEU A 82 -4.36 -0.90 9.75
C LEU A 82 -4.90 -2.20 10.35
N ASN A 83 -4.41 -2.64 11.53
CA ASN A 83 -4.94 -3.77 12.31
C ASN A 83 -5.56 -4.88 11.43
N LYS A 84 -4.77 -5.65 10.66
CA LYS A 84 -5.07 -6.78 9.74
C LYS A 84 -6.43 -6.88 9.00
N ASP A 85 -7.53 -6.59 9.66
CA ASP A 85 -8.89 -6.51 9.14
C ASP A 85 -9.31 -5.11 8.67
N GLU A 86 -8.64 -4.01 9.04
CA GLU A 86 -9.03 -2.66 8.56
C GLU A 86 -8.39 -2.29 7.22
N GLY A 87 -7.29 -2.94 6.86
CA GLY A 87 -6.64 -2.79 5.58
C GLY A 87 -5.35 -3.58 5.48
N ALA A 88 -4.70 -3.49 4.33
CA ALA A 88 -3.41 -4.10 4.09
C ALA A 88 -2.48 -3.18 3.29
N LEU A 89 -1.21 -3.15 3.68
CA LEU A 89 -0.14 -2.61 2.87
C LEU A 89 0.14 -3.57 1.71
N VAL A 90 -0.01 -3.08 0.49
CA VAL A 90 0.13 -3.88 -0.74
C VAL A 90 1.39 -3.53 -1.54
N ALA A 91 1.94 -2.32 -1.39
CA ALA A 91 3.19 -1.95 -2.04
C ALA A 91 4.01 -0.93 -1.24
N VAL A 92 5.33 -0.99 -1.41
CA VAL A 92 6.28 0.02 -0.95
C VAL A 92 7.15 0.44 -2.14
N ILE A 93 7.06 1.70 -2.54
CA ILE A 93 7.73 2.28 -3.69
C ILE A 93 8.85 3.17 -3.17
N THR A 94 10.09 2.93 -3.59
CA THR A 94 11.25 3.73 -3.19
C THR A 94 11.83 4.41 -4.42
N GLY A 95 11.78 5.74 -4.46
CA GLY A 95 12.44 6.56 -5.47
C GLY A 95 13.94 6.68 -5.18
N MET A 96 14.78 6.24 -6.11
CA MET A 96 16.24 6.22 -5.97
C MET A 96 16.92 7.45 -6.58
N LYS A 97 16.16 8.29 -7.30
CA LYS A 97 16.63 9.55 -7.90
C LYS A 97 16.11 10.74 -7.10
N GLU A 98 16.86 11.84 -7.11
CA GLU A 98 16.45 13.06 -6.43
C GLU A 98 15.21 13.70 -7.08
N PRO A 99 14.23 14.18 -6.28
CA PRO A 99 14.15 14.02 -4.82
C PRO A 99 13.81 12.57 -4.42
N LYS A 100 14.60 11.99 -3.50
CA LYS A 100 14.32 10.64 -2.97
C LYS A 100 13.00 10.63 -2.19
N PHE A 101 12.24 9.56 -2.34
CA PHE A 101 10.97 9.40 -1.62
C PHE A 101 10.68 7.93 -1.32
N ILE A 102 9.79 7.71 -0.35
CA ILE A 102 9.18 6.41 -0.08
C ILE A 102 7.66 6.60 -0.08
N GLU A 103 6.96 5.79 -0.86
CA GLU A 103 5.50 5.73 -0.87
C GLU A 103 5.01 4.35 -0.44
N PHE A 104 4.03 4.35 0.46
CA PHE A 104 3.36 3.17 0.99
C PHE A 104 1.93 3.15 0.45
N LEU A 105 1.59 2.09 -0.26
CA LEU A 105 0.27 1.91 -0.85
C LEU A 105 -0.49 0.83 -0.09
N SER A 106 -1.67 1.19 0.43
CA SER A 106 -2.55 0.29 1.16
C SER A 106 -3.97 0.29 0.59
N TYR A 107 -4.69 -0.81 0.76
CA TYR A 107 -6.12 -0.87 0.56
C TYR A 107 -6.84 -1.08 1.89
N THR A 108 -7.90 -0.31 2.08
CA THR A 108 -8.52 -0.14 3.40
C THR A 108 -10.04 -0.10 3.31
N LYS A 109 -10.70 -0.34 4.43
CA LYS A 109 -12.13 -0.10 4.59
C LYS A 109 -12.48 1.37 4.42
N ASN A 110 -13.74 1.64 4.09
CA ASN A 110 -14.23 3.00 3.84
C ASN A 110 -14.51 3.83 5.11
N ASN A 111 -14.48 3.22 6.29
CA ASN A 111 -14.84 3.84 7.57
C ASN A 111 -13.62 4.19 8.44
N LEU A 112 -12.40 4.09 7.89
CA LEU A 112 -11.20 4.49 8.61
C LEU A 112 -11.13 6.00 8.85
N ASP A 113 -10.65 6.38 10.03
CA ASP A 113 -10.33 7.77 10.36
C ASP A 113 -8.94 8.14 9.84
N PHE A 114 -8.91 8.50 8.55
CA PHE A 114 -7.72 8.94 7.85
C PHE A 114 -7.03 10.13 8.53
N ALA A 115 -7.79 11.07 9.10
CA ALA A 115 -7.21 12.24 9.77
C ALA A 115 -6.43 11.83 11.03
N THR A 116 -6.97 10.91 11.82
CA THR A 116 -6.29 10.35 12.99
C THR A 116 -5.06 9.53 12.60
N ILE A 117 -5.14 8.73 11.52
CA ILE A 117 -3.98 7.99 10.99
C ILE A 117 -2.86 8.96 10.59
N HIS A 118 -3.18 9.99 9.80
CA HIS A 118 -2.18 10.99 9.37
C HIS A 118 -1.55 11.71 10.56
N LYS A 119 -2.38 12.17 11.50
CA LYS A 119 -1.89 12.83 12.72
C LYS A 119 -0.96 11.90 13.52
N THR A 120 -1.34 10.65 13.69
CA THR A 120 -0.54 9.66 14.45
C THR A 120 0.82 9.44 13.79
N LEU A 121 0.87 9.33 12.47
CA LEU A 121 2.14 9.21 11.74
C LEU A 121 3.01 10.46 11.88
N LYS A 122 2.44 11.66 11.77
CA LYS A 122 3.18 12.91 11.99
C LYS A 122 3.72 13.04 13.42
N ASP A 123 2.95 12.62 14.41
CA ASP A 123 3.37 12.65 15.81
C ASP A 123 4.47 11.61 16.09
N LYS A 124 4.38 10.41 15.50
CA LYS A 124 5.39 9.33 15.65
C LYS A 124 6.70 9.66 14.93
N PHE A 125 6.62 10.40 13.82
CA PHE A 125 7.76 10.77 12.99
C PHE A 125 7.84 12.29 12.75
N PRO A 126 8.13 13.10 13.79
CA PRO A 126 8.03 14.56 13.71
C PRO A 126 9.11 15.24 12.84
N LYS A 127 10.14 14.49 12.44
CA LYS A 127 11.27 14.98 11.65
C LYS A 127 11.14 14.73 10.15
N ILE A 128 10.06 14.07 9.71
CA ILE A 128 9.82 13.76 8.31
C ILE A 128 8.55 14.45 7.83
N GLU A 129 8.53 14.81 6.55
CA GLU A 129 7.32 15.29 5.91
C GLU A 129 6.46 14.11 5.47
N VAL A 130 5.44 13.78 6.28
CA VAL A 130 4.44 12.76 5.93
C VAL A 130 3.30 13.41 5.15
N GLN A 131 3.15 13.01 3.90
CA GLN A 131 2.00 13.31 3.06
C GLN A 131 1.09 12.07 2.99
N MET A 132 -0.21 12.29 2.92
CA MET A 132 -1.19 11.21 2.87
C MET A 132 -2.34 11.59 1.95
N HIS A 133 -2.82 10.61 1.19
CA HIS A 133 -3.97 10.74 0.31
C HIS A 133 -4.81 9.46 0.39
N ALA A 134 -6.13 9.60 0.34
CA ALA A 134 -7.05 8.49 0.26
C ALA A 134 -8.10 8.75 -0.82
N SER A 135 -8.37 7.76 -1.66
CA SER A 135 -9.37 7.84 -2.74
C SER A 135 -10.05 6.51 -2.98
N GLY A 136 -11.26 6.53 -3.52
CA GLY A 136 -11.90 5.31 -4.00
C GLY A 136 -11.14 4.67 -5.17
N ASP A 137 -10.86 3.39 -5.03
CA ASP A 137 -10.32 2.51 -6.08
C ASP A 137 -10.90 1.09 -5.88
N PRO A 138 -12.23 0.91 -6.07
CA PRO A 138 -12.92 -0.34 -5.73
C PRO A 138 -12.41 -1.54 -6.53
N GLU A 139 -11.88 -1.30 -7.73
CA GLU A 139 -11.32 -2.33 -8.60
C GLU A 139 -9.81 -2.52 -8.39
N TRP A 140 -9.19 -1.79 -7.46
CA TRP A 140 -7.76 -1.85 -7.17
C TRP A 140 -6.87 -1.64 -8.41
N VAL A 141 -7.25 -0.66 -9.25
CA VAL A 141 -6.61 -0.39 -10.55
C VAL A 141 -5.12 -0.12 -10.39
N ASP A 142 -4.73 0.63 -9.35
CA ASP A 142 -3.32 0.96 -9.13
C ASP A 142 -2.51 -0.27 -8.72
N TYR A 143 -3.05 -1.13 -7.85
CA TYR A 143 -2.37 -2.37 -7.46
C TYR A 143 -2.24 -3.34 -8.65
N GLN A 144 -3.30 -3.44 -9.47
CA GLN A 144 -3.28 -4.22 -10.70
C GLN A 144 -2.19 -3.76 -11.68
N SER A 145 -1.82 -2.48 -11.68
CA SER A 145 -0.78 -1.95 -12.56
C SER A 145 0.59 -2.58 -12.31
N PHE A 146 0.88 -3.01 -11.07
CA PHE A 146 2.14 -3.67 -10.69
C PHE A 146 2.18 -5.17 -11.01
N LEU A 147 1.04 -5.78 -11.31
CA LEU A 147 0.94 -7.22 -11.60
C LEU A 147 1.17 -7.57 -13.08
N LYS A 148 1.46 -6.58 -13.92
CA LYS A 148 1.64 -6.73 -15.37
C LYS A 148 3.09 -7.06 -15.73
#